data_AF-A0A670XPJ1-F1
#
_entry.id   AF-A0A670XPJ1-F1
#
_cell.length_a   1.000
_cell.length_b   1.000
_cell.length_c   1.000
_cell.angle_alpha   90.00
_cell.angle_beta   90.00
_cell.angle_gamma   90.00
#
_symmetry.space_group_name_H-M   'P 1'
#
loop_
_entity.id
_entity.type
_entity.pdbx_description
1 polymer ?
#
loop_
_entity_poly.entity_id
_entity_poly.type
_entity_poly.pdbx_seq_one_letter_code
_entity_poly.pdbx_strand_id
1 'polypeptide(L)'
;MFIFGAGSGNRMGECLPASRKFPFPRLFGPCPPRVVSKRARGAKMPVAVMTATSGAFSYRKLLEQCETQELEAPGGITTSPVYAQLLALYLLHNDMNNARYLWKRIPSAIKSANLELGAIWAVGQRIWQRDFPGIYTTIDAYQWSESIQPIMEALKDATRRRAFGLVSRAYPSISADDFAAFVGLPVEEAVKGVLDQGWQADLSTRMVMPKKPGPQEPTFNRFHPLSEPAPVPPIPNEQQLARLTDYVAFLEN
;
A
#
# COMPACT_ATOMS: atom_id res chain seq x y z
N MET A 1 10.50 57.64 36.29
CA MET A 1 10.40 57.42 37.75
C MET A 1 9.25 58.26 38.27
N PHE A 2 8.10 57.65 38.55
CA PHE A 2 7.02 58.12 39.44
C PHE A 2 6.06 56.92 39.63
N ILE A 3 5.47 56.77 40.82
CA ILE A 3 4.64 55.62 41.24
C ILE A 3 3.49 56.15 42.12
N PHE A 4 2.43 55.34 42.27
CA PHE A 4 1.16 55.56 42.98
C PHE A 4 0.07 56.35 42.22
N GLY A 5 -1.21 55.99 42.35
CA GLY A 5 -1.73 54.74 42.96
C GLY A 5 -3.21 54.78 43.39
N ALA A 6 -3.78 53.57 43.51
CA ALA A 6 -5.05 53.22 44.18
C ALA A 6 -6.39 53.79 43.62
N GLY A 7 -7.24 52.86 43.19
CA GLY A 7 -8.69 53.00 43.07
C GLY A 7 -9.33 51.61 43.17
N SER A 8 -10.19 51.37 44.16
CA SER A 8 -10.60 50.01 44.56
C SER A 8 -12.10 49.87 44.78
N GLY A 9 -12.75 48.84 44.21
CA GLY A 9 -14.17 48.58 44.45
C GLY A 9 -14.79 47.39 43.68
N ASN A 10 -14.78 46.21 44.30
CA ASN A 10 -15.67 45.06 44.03
C ASN A 10 -17.16 45.45 43.82
N ARG A 11 -18.07 44.72 43.14
CA ARG A 11 -18.24 43.29 42.73
C ARG A 11 -19.29 43.26 41.56
N MET A 12 -19.81 42.17 40.96
CA MET A 12 -19.82 40.70 41.16
C MET A 12 -20.14 39.99 39.81
N GLY A 13 -19.90 38.66 39.71
CA GLY A 13 -20.44 37.79 38.64
C GLY A 13 -19.61 37.74 37.33
N GLU A 14 -19.38 36.59 36.68
CA GLU A 14 -19.69 35.19 37.01
C GLU A 14 -18.51 34.25 36.65
N CYS A 15 -18.48 33.06 37.27
CA CYS A 15 -17.63 31.93 36.88
C CYS A 15 -18.54 30.87 36.18
N LEU A 16 -18.12 29.97 35.30
CA LEU A 16 -17.05 28.96 35.42
C LEU A 16 -16.65 28.39 34.04
N PRO A 17 -15.51 27.69 33.92
CA PRO A 17 -15.13 26.89 32.74
C PRO A 17 -15.60 25.42 32.85
N ALA A 18 -15.56 24.65 31.76
CA ALA A 18 -15.44 23.17 31.85
C ALA A 18 -14.94 22.48 30.57
N SER A 19 -14.08 21.48 30.79
CA SER A 19 -13.67 20.42 29.86
C SER A 19 -14.85 19.68 29.21
N ARG A 20 -14.65 19.18 27.99
CA ARG A 20 -15.48 18.10 27.40
C ARG A 20 -14.66 16.83 27.14
N LYS A 21 -14.35 16.12 28.23
CA LYS A 21 -14.20 14.64 28.16
C LYS A 21 -15.60 14.06 27.95
N PHE A 22 -15.76 13.06 27.09
CA PHE A 22 -16.98 12.23 27.04
C PHE A 22 -16.65 10.75 27.27
N PRO A 23 -17.58 9.95 27.85
CA PRO A 23 -17.19 8.76 28.61
C PRO A 23 -17.49 7.42 27.91
N PHE A 24 -16.88 6.36 28.43
CA PHE A 24 -17.36 4.99 28.27
C PHE A 24 -18.73 4.80 28.95
N PRO A 25 -19.67 4.07 28.33
CA PRO A 25 -20.67 3.28 29.02
C PRO A 25 -20.21 1.82 29.17
N ARG A 26 -20.33 1.24 30.37
CA ARG A 26 -20.42 -0.22 30.55
C ARG A 26 -21.88 -0.59 30.78
N LEU A 27 -22.40 -1.56 30.04
CA LEU A 27 -23.65 -2.26 30.35
C LEU A 27 -23.45 -3.78 30.17
N PHE A 28 -24.18 -4.58 30.94
CA PHE A 28 -23.93 -6.00 31.11
C PHE A 28 -25.20 -6.83 30.84
N GLY A 29 -25.07 -7.87 29.99
CA GLY A 29 -26.05 -8.94 29.77
C GLY A 29 -27.29 -8.59 28.92
N PRO A 30 -28.17 -9.57 28.64
CA PRO A 30 -28.04 -11.02 28.86
C PRO A 30 -27.85 -11.82 27.54
N CYS A 31 -27.53 -13.11 27.64
CA CYS A 31 -27.36 -13.99 26.46
C CYS A 31 -28.71 -14.44 25.83
N PRO A 32 -28.86 -14.38 24.49
CA PRO A 32 -29.96 -15.04 23.78
C PRO A 32 -29.71 -16.56 23.60
N PRO A 33 -30.76 -17.37 23.34
CA PRO A 33 -30.68 -18.83 23.37
C PRO A 33 -30.08 -19.49 22.12
N ARG A 34 -29.60 -20.72 22.31
CA ARG A 34 -28.91 -21.56 21.32
C ARG A 34 -29.87 -22.19 20.29
N VAL A 35 -30.00 -21.60 19.11
CA VAL A 35 -30.75 -22.20 17.99
C VAL A 35 -29.92 -23.29 17.31
N VAL A 36 -30.50 -24.48 17.11
CA VAL A 36 -29.88 -25.60 16.39
C VAL A 36 -30.67 -25.90 15.11
N SER A 37 -30.02 -25.83 13.94
CA SER A 37 -30.53 -26.52 12.75
C SER A 37 -29.48 -26.88 11.69
N LYS A 38 -29.44 -28.19 11.43
CA LYS A 38 -29.31 -28.87 10.13
C LYS A 38 -28.13 -28.49 9.21
N ARG A 39 -27.26 -29.50 9.00
CA ARG A 39 -26.36 -29.63 7.85
C ARG A 39 -27.09 -29.40 6.52
N ALA A 40 -26.57 -28.51 5.69
CA ALA A 40 -26.65 -28.61 4.23
C ALA A 40 -25.30 -29.11 3.68
N ARG A 41 -25.29 -29.76 2.50
CA ARG A 41 -24.07 -30.35 1.89
C ARG A 41 -23.65 -29.54 0.66
N GLY A 42 -22.34 -29.49 0.40
CA GLY A 42 -21.83 -29.33 -0.97
C GLY A 42 -21.84 -27.92 -1.57
N ALA A 43 -21.25 -26.94 -0.89
CA ALA A 43 -20.68 -25.79 -1.57
C ALA A 43 -19.26 -26.16 -2.08
N LYS A 44 -19.02 -26.10 -3.39
CA LYS A 44 -17.69 -26.29 -3.98
C LYS A 44 -16.85 -25.02 -3.75
N MET A 45 -15.56 -25.19 -3.46
CA MET A 45 -14.64 -24.04 -3.32
C MET A 45 -14.45 -23.32 -4.67
N PRO A 46 -14.47 -21.98 -4.71
CA PRO A 46 -14.03 -21.24 -5.89
C PRO A 46 -12.50 -21.33 -5.98
N VAL A 47 -11.99 -22.17 -6.89
CA VAL A 47 -10.57 -22.18 -7.26
C VAL A 47 -10.29 -20.92 -8.09
N ALA A 48 -9.93 -19.84 -7.40
CA ALA A 48 -9.73 -18.50 -7.96
C ALA A 48 -8.28 -17.99 -7.79
N VAL A 49 -7.30 -18.90 -7.84
CA VAL A 49 -5.86 -18.56 -7.80
C VAL A 49 -5.21 -19.01 -9.10
N MET A 50 -5.32 -18.21 -10.17
CA MET A 50 -4.49 -18.21 -11.41
C MET A 50 -4.85 -17.05 -12.39
N THR A 51 -5.18 -15.85 -11.90
CA THR A 51 -5.50 -14.67 -12.75
C THR A 51 -4.76 -13.37 -12.38
N ALA A 52 -3.81 -13.43 -11.43
CA ALA A 52 -3.14 -12.26 -10.87
C ALA A 52 -2.32 -11.42 -11.89
N THR A 53 -1.89 -12.01 -13.00
CA THR A 53 -1.14 -11.32 -14.06
C THR A 53 -2.05 -10.42 -14.92
N SER A 54 -3.30 -10.82 -15.14
CA SER A 54 -4.24 -10.12 -16.03
C SER A 54 -4.62 -8.74 -15.47
N GLY A 55 -4.89 -8.65 -14.16
CA GLY A 55 -5.26 -7.39 -13.51
C GLY A 55 -4.16 -6.34 -13.53
N ALA A 56 -2.89 -6.75 -13.35
CA ALA A 56 -1.75 -5.83 -13.36
C ALA A 56 -1.56 -5.14 -14.73
N PHE A 57 -1.96 -5.80 -15.82
CA PHE A 57 -1.93 -5.23 -17.17
C PHE A 57 -3.15 -4.35 -17.46
N SER A 58 -4.34 -4.68 -16.95
CA SER A 58 -5.52 -3.82 -17.09
C SER A 58 -5.41 -2.52 -16.29
N TYR A 59 -4.85 -2.54 -15.08
CA TYR A 59 -4.65 -1.31 -14.28
C TYR A 59 -3.68 -0.31 -14.92
N ARG A 60 -2.65 -0.78 -15.65
CA ARG A 60 -1.79 0.12 -16.44
C ARG A 60 -2.55 0.80 -17.57
N LYS A 61 -3.34 0.04 -18.33
CA LYS A 61 -4.18 0.60 -19.41
C LYS A 61 -5.24 1.57 -18.89
N LEU A 62 -5.80 1.32 -17.70
CA LEU A 62 -6.71 2.26 -17.04
C LEU A 62 -5.99 3.56 -16.64
N LEU A 63 -4.74 3.48 -16.15
CA LEU A 63 -3.92 4.66 -15.88
C LEU A 63 -3.63 5.46 -17.16
N GLU A 64 -3.19 4.78 -18.23
CA GLU A 64 -2.94 5.40 -19.56
C GLU A 64 -4.20 6.12 -20.10
N GLN A 65 -5.38 5.50 -19.92
CA GLN A 65 -6.67 6.08 -20.30
C GLN A 65 -7.05 7.29 -19.44
N CYS A 66 -6.89 7.23 -18.11
CA CYS A 66 -7.18 8.35 -17.22
C CYS A 66 -6.18 9.51 -17.39
N GLU A 67 -4.92 9.24 -17.74
CA GLU A 67 -3.93 10.28 -18.09
C GLU A 67 -4.33 10.98 -19.39
N THR A 68 -4.74 10.22 -20.41
CA THR A 68 -5.27 10.78 -21.67
C THR A 68 -6.49 11.66 -21.42
N GLN A 69 -7.45 11.19 -20.61
CA GLN A 69 -8.65 11.94 -20.20
C GLN A 69 -8.37 13.20 -19.38
N GLU A 70 -7.18 13.35 -18.79
CA GLU A 70 -6.79 14.55 -18.05
C GLU A 70 -6.08 15.58 -18.95
N LEU A 71 -5.39 15.11 -19.99
CA LEU A 71 -4.80 15.94 -21.05
C LEU A 71 -5.85 16.45 -22.06
N GLU A 72 -6.84 15.64 -22.40
CA GLU A 72 -7.96 16.00 -23.28
C GLU A 72 -9.04 16.86 -22.59
N ALA A 73 -8.95 17.05 -21.26
CA ALA A 73 -9.94 17.79 -20.50
C ALA A 73 -9.98 19.29 -20.89
N PRO A 74 -11.12 19.84 -21.33
CA PRO A 74 -11.21 21.24 -21.76
C PRO A 74 -10.89 22.20 -20.60
N GLY A 75 -9.80 22.94 -20.72
CA GLY A 75 -9.30 23.85 -19.69
C GLY A 75 -8.29 23.25 -18.70
N GLY A 76 -7.84 22.00 -18.89
CA GLY A 76 -6.79 21.38 -18.08
C GLY A 76 -7.20 21.06 -16.63
N ILE A 77 -8.50 20.97 -16.38
CA ILE A 77 -9.07 20.57 -15.09
C ILE A 77 -10.12 19.48 -15.38
N THR A 78 -9.79 18.22 -15.08
CA THR A 78 -10.73 17.10 -15.29
C THR A 78 -11.71 16.93 -14.13
N THR A 79 -12.64 15.99 -14.26
CA THR A 79 -13.66 15.71 -13.25
C THR A 79 -13.06 15.09 -11.98
N SER A 80 -13.70 15.36 -10.83
CA SER A 80 -13.32 14.79 -9.52
C SER A 80 -12.99 13.29 -9.53
N PRO A 81 -13.87 12.38 -10.01
CA PRO A 81 -13.62 10.95 -9.92
C PRO A 81 -12.39 10.50 -10.72
N VAL A 82 -12.08 11.15 -11.85
CA VAL A 82 -10.86 10.84 -12.64
C VAL A 82 -9.60 11.19 -11.86
N TYR A 83 -9.57 12.33 -11.15
CA TYR A 83 -8.46 12.66 -10.25
C TYR A 83 -8.30 11.66 -9.09
N ALA A 84 -9.41 11.13 -8.56
CA ALA A 84 -9.38 10.12 -7.50
C ALA A 84 -8.89 8.76 -8.00
N GLN A 85 -9.34 8.32 -9.18
CA GLN A 85 -8.86 7.11 -9.86
C GLN A 85 -7.38 7.21 -10.21
N LEU A 86 -6.92 8.31 -10.82
CA LEU A 86 -5.50 8.57 -11.11
C LEU A 86 -4.62 8.46 -9.86
N LEU A 87 -5.05 9.11 -8.76
CA LEU A 87 -4.30 9.07 -7.51
C LEU A 87 -4.20 7.65 -6.94
N ALA A 88 -5.30 6.89 -6.95
CA ALA A 88 -5.32 5.50 -6.51
C ALA A 88 -4.43 4.58 -7.38
N LEU A 89 -4.43 4.79 -8.71
CA LEU A 89 -3.61 4.03 -9.65
C LEU A 89 -2.10 4.32 -9.49
N TYR A 90 -1.69 5.57 -9.25
CA TYR A 90 -0.28 5.86 -8.93
C TYR A 90 0.16 5.22 -7.61
N LEU A 91 -0.69 5.18 -6.58
CA LEU A 91 -0.40 4.44 -5.33
C LEU A 91 -0.27 2.93 -5.59
N LEU A 92 -1.14 2.35 -6.42
CA LEU A 92 -1.08 0.95 -6.84
C LEU A 92 0.25 0.64 -7.54
N HIS A 93 0.74 1.52 -8.41
CA HIS A 93 2.03 1.35 -9.09
C HIS A 93 3.27 1.67 -8.25
N ASN A 94 3.10 2.26 -7.05
CA ASN A 94 4.16 2.73 -6.13
C ASN A 94 4.82 4.06 -6.54
N ASP A 95 4.23 4.80 -7.49
CA ASP A 95 4.78 6.03 -8.06
C ASP A 95 4.45 7.25 -7.21
N MET A 96 4.95 7.21 -5.96
CA MET A 96 4.70 8.20 -4.92
C MET A 96 5.08 9.64 -5.31
N ASN A 97 6.04 9.79 -6.24
CA ASN A 97 6.40 11.09 -6.79
C ASN A 97 5.27 11.67 -7.67
N ASN A 98 4.73 10.87 -8.60
CA ASN A 98 3.65 11.29 -9.50
C ASN A 98 2.37 11.56 -8.71
N ALA A 99 2.02 10.69 -7.76
CA ALA A 99 0.92 10.91 -6.80
C ALA A 99 1.07 12.26 -6.06
N ARG A 100 2.28 12.61 -5.60
CA ARG A 100 2.56 13.88 -4.90
C ARG A 100 2.49 15.10 -5.83
N TYR A 101 2.90 14.98 -7.09
CA TYR A 101 2.80 16.07 -8.06
C TYR A 101 1.37 16.29 -8.55
N LEU A 102 0.60 15.22 -8.78
CA LEU A 102 -0.85 15.28 -9.05
C LEU A 102 -1.59 15.92 -7.87
N TRP A 103 -1.31 15.50 -6.62
CA TRP A 103 -1.89 16.13 -5.43
C TRP A 103 -1.55 17.63 -5.33
N LYS A 104 -0.38 18.08 -5.78
CA LYS A 104 -0.05 19.51 -5.85
C LYS A 104 -0.85 20.25 -6.93
N ARG A 105 -1.03 19.65 -8.12
CA ARG A 105 -1.75 20.25 -9.26
C ARG A 105 -3.24 20.47 -9.00
N ILE A 106 -3.92 19.55 -8.32
CA ILE A 106 -5.38 19.62 -8.13
C ILE A 106 -5.78 20.91 -7.37
N PRO A 107 -6.69 21.74 -7.89
CA PRO A 107 -7.21 22.93 -7.20
C PRO A 107 -7.82 22.64 -5.82
N SER A 108 -7.71 23.61 -4.91
CA SER A 108 -8.27 23.51 -3.55
C SER A 108 -9.77 23.25 -3.53
N ALA A 109 -10.53 23.84 -4.46
CA ALA A 109 -11.97 23.63 -4.59
C ALA A 109 -12.37 22.16 -4.79
N ILE A 110 -11.61 21.41 -5.60
CA ILE A 110 -11.86 19.98 -5.83
C ILE A 110 -11.52 19.16 -4.57
N LYS A 111 -10.45 19.52 -3.85
CA LYS A 111 -10.08 18.89 -2.57
C LYS A 111 -11.12 19.10 -1.47
N SER A 112 -11.72 20.29 -1.38
CA SER A 112 -12.78 20.57 -0.41
C SER A 112 -14.11 19.91 -0.77
N ALA A 113 -14.39 19.72 -2.06
CA ALA A 113 -15.63 19.09 -2.52
C ALA A 113 -15.64 17.56 -2.39
N ASN A 114 -14.47 16.90 -2.28
CA ASN A 114 -14.35 15.45 -2.42
C ASN A 114 -13.48 14.84 -1.32
N LEU A 115 -14.14 14.37 -0.25
CA LEU A 115 -13.47 13.73 0.89
C LEU A 115 -12.76 12.43 0.50
N GLU A 116 -13.24 11.71 -0.52
CA GLU A 116 -12.55 10.51 -1.06
C GLU A 116 -11.10 10.83 -1.47
N LEU A 117 -10.89 11.95 -2.18
CA LEU A 117 -9.58 12.36 -2.66
C LEU A 117 -8.60 12.60 -1.48
N GLY A 118 -9.12 13.19 -0.38
CA GLY A 118 -8.38 13.38 0.86
C GLY A 118 -8.04 12.07 1.58
N ALA A 119 -8.97 11.09 1.56
CA ALA A 119 -8.75 9.77 2.13
C ALA A 119 -7.69 8.97 1.35
N ILE A 120 -7.73 8.98 0.01
CA ILE A 120 -6.70 8.36 -0.84
C ILE A 120 -5.33 9.01 -0.56
N TRP A 121 -5.27 10.34 -0.42
CA TRP A 121 -4.03 11.02 -0.07
C TRP A 121 -3.52 10.64 1.33
N ALA A 122 -4.40 10.45 2.32
CA ALA A 122 -4.02 9.98 3.66
C ALA A 122 -3.41 8.57 3.64
N VAL A 123 -3.97 7.65 2.83
CA VAL A 123 -3.35 6.34 2.55
C VAL A 123 -1.97 6.53 1.90
N GLY A 124 -1.87 7.42 0.91
CA GLY A 124 -0.59 7.79 0.27
C GLY A 124 0.46 8.34 1.25
N GLN A 125 0.06 9.07 2.28
CA GLN A 125 0.97 9.54 3.34
C GLN A 125 1.53 8.38 4.19
N ARG A 126 0.71 7.36 4.49
CA ARG A 126 1.16 6.14 5.18
C ARG A 126 2.11 5.31 4.32
N ILE A 127 1.84 5.20 3.01
CA ILE A 127 2.75 4.56 2.04
C ILE A 127 4.09 5.32 1.97
N TRP A 128 4.08 6.66 1.96
CA TRP A 128 5.30 7.47 1.99
C TRP A 128 6.12 7.24 3.27
N GLN A 129 5.46 7.12 4.42
CA GLN A 129 6.08 6.80 5.71
C GLN A 129 6.51 5.33 5.85
N ARG A 130 6.11 4.45 4.92
CA ARG A 130 6.25 2.99 4.99
C ARG A 130 5.60 2.37 6.24
N ASP A 131 4.53 3.00 6.74
CA ASP A 131 3.75 2.56 7.88
C ASP A 131 2.73 1.49 7.45
N PHE A 132 3.20 0.24 7.32
CA PHE A 132 2.38 -0.89 6.89
C PHE A 132 1.05 -1.06 7.66
N PRO A 133 1.02 -1.16 9.01
CA PRO A 133 -0.25 -1.26 9.73
C PRO A 133 -1.15 -0.03 9.50
N GLY A 134 -0.56 1.18 9.48
CA GLY A 134 -1.30 2.40 9.18
C GLY A 134 -1.90 2.46 7.76
N ILE A 135 -1.28 1.83 6.76
CA ILE A 135 -1.87 1.68 5.42
C ILE A 135 -3.17 0.87 5.51
N TYR A 136 -3.15 -0.33 6.09
CA TYR A 136 -4.36 -1.17 6.15
C TYR A 136 -5.47 -0.46 6.94
N THR A 137 -5.17 0.09 8.13
CA THR A 137 -6.14 0.85 8.93
C THR A 137 -6.72 2.06 8.19
N THR A 138 -5.94 2.80 7.40
CA THR A 138 -6.47 3.95 6.63
C THR A 138 -7.28 3.54 5.40
N ILE A 139 -7.05 2.34 4.82
CA ILE A 139 -7.89 1.82 3.74
C ILE A 139 -9.21 1.23 4.28
N ASP A 140 -9.19 0.62 5.48
CA ASP A 140 -10.39 0.07 6.13
C ASP A 140 -11.27 1.13 6.83
N ALA A 141 -10.71 2.29 7.17
CA ALA A 141 -11.45 3.38 7.83
C ALA A 141 -12.35 4.22 6.90
N TYR A 142 -12.34 3.98 5.58
CA TYR A 142 -13.09 4.78 4.61
C TYR A 142 -13.88 3.88 3.64
N GLN A 143 -15.12 4.27 3.34
CA GLN A 143 -15.99 3.55 2.41
C GLN A 143 -15.76 4.08 0.99
N TRP A 144 -15.06 3.29 0.16
CA TRP A 144 -14.70 3.67 -1.21
C TRP A 144 -15.89 3.58 -2.17
N SER A 145 -15.94 4.49 -3.14
CA SER A 145 -16.86 4.41 -4.28
C SER A 145 -16.55 3.19 -5.18
N GLU A 146 -17.57 2.66 -5.87
CA GLU A 146 -17.49 1.39 -6.62
C GLU A 146 -16.35 1.33 -7.65
N SER A 147 -16.00 2.47 -8.26
CA SER A 147 -14.90 2.55 -9.24
C SER A 147 -13.50 2.54 -8.61
N ILE A 148 -13.38 2.88 -7.32
CA ILE A 148 -12.12 3.02 -6.59
C ILE A 148 -11.89 1.80 -5.69
N GLN A 149 -12.95 1.19 -5.14
CA GLN A 149 -12.92 -0.02 -4.33
C GLN A 149 -12.01 -1.15 -4.90
N PRO A 150 -12.13 -1.59 -6.17
CA PRO A 150 -11.27 -2.66 -6.72
C PRO A 150 -9.78 -2.23 -6.85
N ILE A 151 -9.51 -0.94 -7.04
CA ILE A 151 -8.15 -0.38 -7.10
C ILE A 151 -7.53 -0.41 -5.68
N MET A 152 -8.32 -0.07 -4.66
CA MET A 152 -7.88 -0.08 -3.25
C MET A 152 -7.72 -1.50 -2.68
N GLU A 153 -8.51 -2.46 -3.14
CA GLU A 153 -8.31 -3.89 -2.86
C GLU A 153 -7.04 -4.42 -3.53
N ALA A 154 -6.83 -4.11 -4.82
CA ALA A 154 -5.57 -4.41 -5.51
C ALA A 154 -4.35 -3.75 -4.85
N LEU A 155 -4.51 -2.55 -4.26
CA LEU A 155 -3.48 -1.83 -3.50
C LEU A 155 -3.15 -2.51 -2.17
N LYS A 156 -4.15 -3.01 -1.42
CA LYS A 156 -3.93 -3.85 -0.23
C LYS A 156 -3.08 -5.07 -0.58
N ASP A 157 -3.45 -5.80 -1.62
CA ASP A 157 -2.73 -7.03 -2.00
C ASP A 157 -1.38 -6.76 -2.68
N ALA A 158 -1.21 -5.62 -3.37
CA ALA A 158 0.10 -5.16 -3.80
C ALA A 158 1.00 -4.82 -2.59
N THR A 159 0.44 -4.17 -1.56
CA THR A 159 1.16 -3.82 -0.32
C THR A 159 1.57 -5.07 0.46
N ARG A 160 0.66 -6.05 0.62
CA ARG A 160 0.96 -7.37 1.21
C ARG A 160 2.10 -8.10 0.50
N ARG A 161 2.05 -8.17 -0.84
CA ARG A 161 3.12 -8.78 -1.66
C ARG A 161 4.45 -8.03 -1.52
N ARG A 162 4.43 -6.69 -1.42
CA ARG A 162 5.63 -5.87 -1.13
C ARG A 162 6.18 -6.13 0.27
N ALA A 163 5.33 -6.22 1.28
CA ALA A 163 5.70 -6.53 2.67
C ALA A 163 6.35 -7.92 2.79
N PHE A 164 5.71 -8.94 2.21
CA PHE A 164 6.24 -10.31 2.15
C PHE A 164 7.60 -10.35 1.41
N GLY A 165 7.69 -9.69 0.26
CA GLY A 165 8.92 -9.56 -0.51
C GLY A 165 10.05 -8.86 0.26
N LEU A 166 9.73 -7.82 1.03
CA LEU A 166 10.67 -7.11 1.90
C LEU A 166 11.18 -8.03 3.02
N VAL A 167 10.28 -8.67 3.77
CA VAL A 167 10.62 -9.57 4.88
C VAL A 167 11.52 -10.71 4.40
N SER A 168 11.18 -11.34 3.27
CA SER A 168 11.98 -12.42 2.66
C SER A 168 13.41 -12.06 2.26
N ARG A 169 13.74 -10.77 2.18
CA ARG A 169 15.03 -10.26 1.71
C ARG A 169 15.85 -9.59 2.81
N ALA A 170 15.19 -8.92 3.75
CA ALA A 170 15.81 -8.08 4.76
C ALA A 170 15.96 -8.76 6.14
N TYR A 171 15.13 -9.76 6.47
CA TYR A 171 15.11 -10.37 7.80
C TYR A 171 15.56 -11.84 7.74
N PRO A 172 16.62 -12.25 8.48
CA PRO A 172 16.97 -13.65 8.67
C PRO A 172 16.01 -14.35 9.65
N SER A 173 15.47 -13.59 10.60
CA SER A 173 14.38 -13.94 11.49
C SER A 173 13.60 -12.68 11.88
N ILE A 174 12.32 -12.84 12.21
CA ILE A 174 11.39 -11.77 12.59
C ILE A 174 10.35 -12.35 13.57
N SER A 175 9.79 -11.54 14.48
CA SER A 175 8.70 -12.03 15.33
C SER A 175 7.43 -12.24 14.51
N ALA A 176 6.61 -13.21 14.91
CA ALA A 176 5.32 -13.46 14.25
C ALA A 176 4.35 -12.28 14.42
N ASP A 177 4.46 -11.54 15.53
CA ASP A 177 3.65 -10.36 15.83
C ASP A 177 4.03 -9.16 14.94
N ASP A 178 5.33 -8.88 14.73
CA ASP A 178 5.80 -7.87 13.77
C ASP A 178 5.45 -8.25 12.33
N PHE A 179 5.64 -9.52 11.97
CA PHE A 179 5.31 -10.02 10.65
C PHE A 179 3.81 -9.85 10.32
N ALA A 180 2.93 -10.16 11.28
CA ALA A 180 1.49 -9.93 11.19
C ALA A 180 1.16 -8.45 10.95
N ALA A 181 1.84 -7.53 11.64
CA ALA A 181 1.68 -6.08 11.42
C ALA A 181 2.14 -5.63 10.02
N PHE A 182 3.18 -6.25 9.45
CA PHE A 182 3.62 -5.97 8.08
C PHE A 182 2.62 -6.45 7.01
N VAL A 183 1.97 -7.61 7.18
CA VAL A 183 1.01 -8.16 6.21
C VAL A 183 -0.45 -7.72 6.44
N GLY A 184 -0.78 -7.12 7.59
CA GLY A 184 -2.15 -6.71 7.89
C GLY A 184 -3.12 -7.88 7.97
N LEU A 185 -2.68 -8.96 8.63
CA LEU A 185 -3.44 -10.19 8.88
C LEU A 185 -3.25 -10.60 10.36
N PRO A 186 -4.19 -11.33 10.98
CA PRO A 186 -3.97 -11.90 12.30
C PRO A 186 -2.80 -12.91 12.26
N VAL A 187 -2.07 -13.02 13.39
CA VAL A 187 -0.84 -13.84 13.52
C VAL A 187 -1.06 -15.28 13.05
N GLU A 188 -2.23 -15.85 13.33
CA GLU A 188 -2.58 -17.21 12.88
C GLU A 188 -2.61 -17.38 11.36
N GLU A 189 -3.12 -16.39 10.61
CA GLU A 189 -3.18 -16.43 9.15
C GLU A 189 -1.82 -16.11 8.54
N ALA A 190 -1.10 -15.16 9.14
CA ALA A 190 0.26 -14.81 8.76
C ALA A 190 1.20 -16.03 8.86
N VAL A 191 1.14 -16.80 9.96
CA VAL A 191 1.94 -18.02 10.14
C VAL A 191 1.51 -19.15 9.19
N LYS A 192 0.22 -19.31 8.90
CA LYS A 192 -0.26 -20.30 7.89
C LYS A 192 0.33 -19.99 6.51
N GLY A 193 0.20 -18.75 6.02
CA GLY A 193 0.75 -18.34 4.73
C GLY A 193 2.28 -18.40 4.64
N VAL A 194 2.99 -18.28 5.77
CA VAL A 194 4.45 -18.50 5.90
C VAL A 194 4.81 -19.97 5.68
N LEU A 195 4.06 -20.90 6.30
CA LEU A 195 4.27 -22.34 6.14
C LEU A 195 3.96 -22.81 4.71
N ASP A 196 2.87 -22.31 4.10
CA ASP A 196 2.51 -22.61 2.70
C ASP A 196 3.59 -22.14 1.69
N GLN A 197 4.37 -21.12 2.05
CA GLN A 197 5.50 -20.59 1.26
C GLN A 197 6.84 -21.30 1.58
N GLY A 198 6.83 -22.36 2.39
CA GLY A 198 8.02 -23.14 2.73
C GLY A 198 9.05 -22.39 3.59
N TRP A 199 8.61 -21.39 4.36
CA TRP A 199 9.40 -20.74 5.40
C TRP A 199 9.29 -21.53 6.71
N GLN A 200 10.24 -21.31 7.63
CA GLN A 200 10.19 -21.95 8.95
C GLN A 200 9.54 -21.02 9.97
N ALA A 201 8.74 -21.58 10.87
CA ALA A 201 8.13 -20.84 11.98
C ALA A 201 8.29 -21.66 13.27
N ASP A 202 8.95 -21.08 14.27
CA ASP A 202 9.09 -21.65 15.60
C ASP A 202 7.98 -21.13 16.51
N LEU A 203 7.07 -22.03 16.87
CA LEU A 203 5.94 -21.76 17.76
C LEU A 203 6.37 -21.52 19.23
N SER A 204 7.58 -21.96 19.62
CA SER A 204 8.07 -21.83 20.99
C SER A 204 8.64 -20.44 21.28
N THR A 205 9.41 -19.87 20.34
CA THR A 205 9.91 -18.48 20.42
C THR A 205 9.02 -17.45 19.72
N ARG A 206 7.98 -17.88 19.00
CA ARG A 206 7.14 -17.07 18.10
C ARG A 206 7.95 -16.38 16.98
N MET A 207 9.04 -17.00 16.52
CA MET A 207 9.88 -16.45 15.47
C MET A 207 9.54 -17.08 14.11
N VAL A 208 9.37 -16.24 13.09
CA VAL A 208 9.37 -16.63 11.69
C VAL A 208 10.80 -16.49 11.15
N MET A 209 11.27 -17.48 10.41
CA MET A 209 12.55 -17.48 9.71
C MET A 209 12.27 -17.49 8.20
N PRO A 210 12.29 -16.32 7.54
CA PRO A 210 11.99 -16.22 6.12
C PRO A 210 13.00 -16.99 5.29
N LYS A 211 12.53 -17.95 4.48
CA LYS A 211 13.39 -18.59 3.49
C LYS A 211 13.62 -17.59 2.36
N LYS A 212 14.78 -16.91 2.39
CA LYS A 212 15.21 -16.02 1.32
C LYS A 212 15.07 -16.74 -0.03
N PRO A 213 14.39 -16.18 -1.03
CA PRO A 213 14.32 -16.79 -2.36
C PRO A 213 15.75 -17.03 -2.86
N GLY A 214 15.96 -18.20 -3.48
CA GLY A 214 17.29 -18.69 -3.87
C GLY A 214 18.10 -17.62 -4.63
N PRO A 215 19.43 -17.58 -4.46
CA PRO A 215 20.24 -16.39 -4.69
C PRO A 215 20.00 -15.75 -6.06
N GLN A 216 19.27 -14.63 -6.05
CA GLN A 216 19.55 -13.55 -6.98
C GLN A 216 20.92 -13.02 -6.56
N GLU A 217 21.93 -13.29 -7.39
CA GLU A 217 23.34 -12.97 -7.15
C GLU A 217 23.51 -11.54 -6.63
N PRO A 218 24.17 -11.32 -5.47
CA PRO A 218 24.39 -9.99 -4.93
C PRO A 218 25.50 -9.26 -5.70
N THR A 219 25.12 -8.63 -6.81
CA THR A 219 25.96 -7.82 -7.73
C THR A 219 26.48 -6.51 -7.10
N PHE A 220 26.88 -6.55 -5.83
CA PHE A 220 27.27 -5.37 -5.06
C PHE A 220 28.47 -5.56 -4.10
N ASN A 221 29.07 -6.76 -4.02
CA ASN A 221 30.29 -6.95 -3.22
C ASN A 221 31.26 -7.99 -3.82
N ARG A 222 31.85 -7.63 -4.96
CA ARG A 222 33.17 -8.11 -5.36
C ARG A 222 33.96 -6.98 -6.01
N PHE A 223 35.08 -6.62 -5.41
CA PHE A 223 36.15 -5.92 -6.12
C PHE A 223 36.84 -6.96 -7.03
N HIS A 224 36.26 -7.17 -8.21
CA HIS A 224 36.84 -7.95 -9.30
C HIS A 224 36.93 -7.06 -10.54
N PRO A 225 37.98 -7.21 -11.37
CA PRO A 225 38.15 -6.40 -12.57
C PRO A 225 37.08 -6.75 -13.61
N LEU A 226 36.44 -5.71 -14.17
CA LEU A 226 35.55 -5.76 -15.34
C LEU A 226 34.39 -6.76 -15.25
N SER A 227 33.22 -6.28 -14.83
CA SER A 227 31.99 -7.07 -14.73
C SER A 227 31.61 -7.76 -16.05
N GLU A 228 31.49 -9.08 -16.03
CA GLU A 228 30.72 -9.80 -17.04
C GLU A 228 29.24 -9.35 -16.98
N PRO A 229 28.59 -9.10 -18.14
CA PRO A 229 27.17 -8.78 -18.14
C PRO A 229 26.34 -9.96 -17.66
N ALA A 230 25.20 -9.68 -17.02
CA ALA A 230 24.25 -10.70 -16.56
C ALA A 230 23.92 -11.69 -17.70
N PRO A 231 23.73 -12.99 -17.42
CA PRO A 231 23.58 -14.02 -18.43
C PRO A 231 22.39 -13.71 -19.34
N VAL A 232 22.71 -13.20 -20.53
CA VAL A 232 21.74 -12.92 -21.59
C VAL A 232 21.06 -14.25 -21.92
N PRO A 233 19.72 -14.33 -22.06
CA PRO A 233 19.09 -15.54 -22.58
C PRO A 233 19.83 -15.91 -23.87
N PRO A 234 20.35 -17.16 -24.00
CA PRO A 234 21.41 -17.49 -24.94
C PRO A 234 20.97 -17.07 -26.34
N ILE A 235 21.58 -15.99 -26.82
CA ILE A 235 21.16 -15.28 -28.01
C ILE A 235 21.23 -16.32 -29.14
N PRO A 236 20.13 -16.59 -29.89
CA PRO A 236 20.17 -17.54 -30.99
C PRO A 236 21.35 -17.23 -31.91
N ASN A 237 22.09 -18.25 -32.35
CA ASN A 237 23.40 -18.05 -33.01
C ASN A 237 23.33 -17.05 -34.19
N GLU A 238 22.23 -17.08 -34.95
CA GLU A 238 21.90 -16.11 -36.01
C GLU A 238 21.83 -14.65 -35.52
N GLN A 239 21.24 -14.40 -34.35
CA GLN A 239 21.20 -13.07 -33.71
C GLN A 239 22.55 -12.67 -33.09
N GLN A 240 23.44 -13.61 -32.77
CA GLN A 240 24.83 -13.30 -32.41
C GLN A 240 25.62 -12.88 -33.64
N LEU A 241 25.51 -13.66 -34.72
CA LEU A 241 26.14 -13.38 -36.02
C LEU A 241 25.67 -12.04 -36.60
N ALA A 242 24.36 -11.75 -36.57
CA ALA A 242 23.83 -10.46 -37.04
C ALA A 242 24.48 -9.27 -36.31
N ARG A 243 24.54 -9.30 -34.96
CA ARG A 243 25.19 -8.24 -34.17
C ARG A 243 26.69 -8.14 -34.45
N LEU A 244 27.37 -9.26 -34.68
CA LEU A 244 28.79 -9.25 -35.05
C LEU A 244 29.00 -8.58 -36.43
N THR A 245 28.13 -8.86 -37.40
CA THR A 245 28.12 -8.16 -38.70
C THR A 245 27.84 -6.66 -38.53
N ASP A 246 26.86 -6.29 -37.70
CA ASP A 246 26.55 -4.88 -37.41
C ASP A 246 27.75 -4.15 -36.78
N TYR A 247 28.45 -4.78 -35.83
CA TYR A 247 29.66 -4.23 -35.21
C TYR A 247 30.83 -4.11 -36.18
N VAL A 248 31.03 -5.08 -37.09
CA VAL A 248 32.07 -4.99 -38.12
C VAL A 248 31.75 -3.84 -39.08
N ALA A 249 30.53 -3.78 -39.62
CA ALA A 249 30.09 -2.71 -40.52
C ALA A 249 30.16 -1.31 -39.88
N PHE A 250 29.97 -1.20 -38.56
CA PHE A 250 30.14 0.05 -37.80
C PHE A 250 31.61 0.45 -37.60
N LEU A 251 32.55 -0.50 -37.61
CA LEU A 251 33.99 -0.25 -37.39
C LEU A 251 34.80 -0.14 -38.71
N GLU A 252 34.22 -0.53 -39.84
CA GLU A 252 34.82 -0.43 -41.18
C GLU A 252 34.49 0.89 -41.92
N ASN A 253 33.72 1.80 -41.30
CA ASN A 253 33.33 3.12 -41.84
C ASN A 253 33.78 4.28 -40.92
#